data_AF-A0A832QD12-F1
#
_entry.id   AF-A0A832QD12-F1
#
_cell.length_a   1.000
_cell.length_b   1.000
_cell.length_c   1.000
_cell.angle_alpha   90.00
_cell.angle_beta   90.00
_cell.angle_gamma   90.00
#
_symmetry.space_group_name_H-M   'P 1'
#
loop_
_entity.id
_entity.type
_entity.pdbx_description
1 polymer ?
#
loop_
_entity_poly.entity_id
_entity_poly.type
_entity_poly.pdbx_seq_one_letter_code
_entity_poly.pdbx_strand_id
1 'polypeptide(L)'
;MSKLKNRRLSQIRNLIAMSALSALVLIVSAYAWFIGMQSVHVTNFEIEIAVAEELFLSLDGENWTTNLSISREDVEGTEQGKPYPNHTNSWGGAGLIPMSSVGEIDLQASRLKLYEKASFTASPGGWRILTSRVQNYYDEEEVLASEQDGYVAFDLFIKNLSGSEYYTESDVRNEEAIYLTIDSEVTVASAGVAGTGIENSVRVAFAQIGRVKADSTDYATIQGITCNLDEEGNPSYSESNKVTGICRKAVIWEPNDTSHTAEAISWYNLTCRPRIGFDVTLDTSFNKEGKCNPVVDGLAYPTYVVRDVINVEDNADAFDGLAYNTWDVAKTTVQVPDPENPGETITKNITPKLEETKYFTDTDKLKRGTERPAFMTLAPNSITKVRVYIWNEGQDVDNYDFASIGKRISVKFGFTKQQLTEGDIGYEGPNPNEGYGPGAEDKTPPIIVLNPDSEGNTDMMIPLGSEFNDPGVEEAYDVTGHDAEGNPIKLNYNVEGDDSDVKISGVVNTNHPGTYRITYEVRDAKGNLARIMRRVTVYDPNQE
;
A
#
# COMPACT_ATOMS: atom_id res chain seq x y z
N MET A 1 -67.85 25.82 -22.22
CA MET A 1 -66.94 24.76 -22.73
C MET A 1 -65.47 25.19 -22.90
N SER A 2 -65.12 26.48 -23.10
CA SER A 2 -63.72 26.89 -23.36
C SER A 2 -62.79 26.88 -22.13
N LYS A 3 -63.28 27.28 -20.94
CA LYS A 3 -62.47 27.27 -19.70
C LYS A 3 -61.99 25.88 -19.27
N LEU A 4 -62.84 24.85 -19.45
CA LEU A 4 -62.49 23.45 -19.16
C LEU A 4 -61.43 22.90 -20.13
N LYS A 5 -61.48 23.33 -21.40
CA LYS A 5 -60.50 22.94 -22.43
C LYS A 5 -59.12 23.56 -22.16
N ASN A 6 -59.07 24.84 -21.76
CA ASN A 6 -57.83 25.53 -21.42
C ASN A 6 -57.19 24.98 -20.13
N ARG A 7 -58.01 24.60 -19.14
CA ARG A 7 -57.52 24.01 -17.89
C ARG A 7 -56.94 22.60 -18.13
N ARG A 8 -57.56 21.78 -18.99
CA ARG A 8 -57.01 20.49 -19.42
C ARG A 8 -55.71 20.65 -20.23
N LEU A 9 -55.61 21.64 -21.11
CA LEU A 9 -54.37 21.92 -21.86
C LEU A 9 -53.21 22.36 -20.96
N SER A 10 -53.48 23.16 -19.92
CA SER A 10 -52.47 23.52 -18.92
C SER A 10 -52.03 22.32 -18.09
N GLN A 11 -52.96 21.45 -17.69
CA GLN A 11 -52.63 20.22 -16.96
C GLN A 11 -51.78 19.27 -17.82
N ILE A 12 -52.08 19.14 -19.11
CA ILE A 12 -51.29 18.32 -20.04
C ILE A 12 -49.88 18.91 -20.23
N ARG A 13 -49.73 20.23 -20.39
CA ARG A 13 -48.39 20.86 -20.46
C ARG A 13 -47.59 20.66 -19.18
N ASN A 14 -48.21 20.76 -18.01
CA ASN A 14 -47.55 20.54 -16.74
C ASN A 14 -47.15 19.07 -16.55
N LEU A 15 -47.98 18.12 -17.00
CA LEU A 15 -47.65 16.69 -17.01
C LEU A 15 -46.48 16.38 -17.93
N ILE A 16 -46.47 16.92 -19.15
CA ILE A 16 -45.34 16.75 -20.08
C ILE A 16 -44.05 17.34 -19.50
N ALA A 17 -44.12 18.53 -18.88
CA ALA A 17 -42.98 19.14 -18.23
C ALA A 17 -42.47 18.32 -17.02
N MET A 18 -43.38 17.79 -16.19
CA MET A 18 -43.04 16.91 -15.08
C MET A 18 -42.42 15.59 -15.55
N SER A 19 -42.96 14.98 -16.61
CA SER A 19 -42.39 13.76 -17.21
C SER A 19 -41.02 14.02 -17.83
N ALA A 20 -40.83 15.16 -18.51
CA ALA A 20 -39.53 15.54 -19.06
C ALA A 20 -38.49 15.83 -17.96
N LEU A 21 -38.90 16.50 -16.87
CA LEU A 21 -38.04 16.73 -15.71
C LEU A 21 -37.69 15.43 -15.00
N SER A 22 -38.66 14.52 -14.85
CA SER A 22 -38.42 13.18 -14.25
C SER A 22 -37.51 12.33 -15.12
N ALA A 23 -37.66 12.39 -16.45
CA ALA A 23 -36.75 11.72 -17.38
C ALA A 23 -35.34 12.34 -17.32
N LEU A 24 -35.22 13.66 -17.20
CA LEU A 24 -33.95 14.34 -17.03
C LEU A 24 -33.28 13.94 -15.70
N VAL A 25 -34.02 13.89 -14.60
CA VAL A 25 -33.53 13.43 -13.30
C VAL A 25 -33.12 11.96 -13.37
N LEU A 26 -33.89 11.10 -14.05
CA LEU A 26 -33.53 9.69 -14.26
C LEU A 26 -32.28 9.52 -15.12
N ILE A 27 -32.10 10.37 -16.14
CA ILE A 27 -30.88 10.40 -16.95
C ILE A 27 -29.68 10.86 -16.11
N VAL A 28 -29.84 11.91 -15.29
CA VAL A 28 -28.78 12.40 -14.39
C VAL A 28 -28.44 11.39 -13.30
N SER A 29 -29.43 10.68 -12.74
CA SER A 29 -29.19 9.60 -11.77
C SER A 29 -28.56 8.37 -12.41
N ALA A 30 -28.89 8.05 -13.67
CA ALA A 30 -28.23 6.99 -14.41
C ALA A 30 -26.78 7.37 -14.79
N TYR A 31 -26.53 8.66 -15.06
CA TYR A 31 -25.18 9.18 -15.33
C TYR A 31 -24.29 9.20 -14.08
N ALA A 32 -24.86 9.52 -12.91
CA ALA A 32 -24.17 9.45 -11.62
C ALA A 32 -23.88 8.00 -11.17
N TRP A 33 -24.57 7.01 -11.76
CA TRP A 33 -24.33 5.59 -11.54
C TRP A 33 -23.35 4.97 -12.55
N PHE A 34 -22.82 5.77 -13.51
CA PHE A 34 -22.01 5.29 -14.63
C PHE A 34 -20.50 5.61 -14.54
N ILE A 35 -20.01 6.12 -13.40
CA ILE A 35 -18.57 6.31 -13.19
C ILE A 35 -18.09 5.34 -12.12
N GLY A 36 -17.98 4.06 -12.50
CA GLY A 36 -17.36 3.03 -11.68
C GLY A 36 -15.85 3.15 -11.73
N MET A 37 -15.21 3.19 -10.55
CA MET A 37 -13.76 3.26 -10.31
C MET A 37 -12.99 4.45 -10.92
N GLN A 38 -13.64 5.58 -11.25
CA GLN A 38 -12.92 6.85 -11.49
C GLN A 38 -13.12 7.86 -10.35
N SER A 39 -13.79 7.47 -9.27
CA SER A 39 -14.26 8.35 -8.21
C SER A 39 -13.50 8.21 -6.89
N VAL A 40 -12.54 7.28 -6.79
CA VAL A 40 -11.74 7.09 -5.58
C VAL A 40 -10.60 8.09 -5.55
N HIS A 41 -10.81 9.18 -4.80
CA HIS A 41 -9.83 10.25 -4.64
C HIS A 41 -9.51 10.47 -3.16
N VAL A 42 -8.22 10.53 -2.83
CA VAL A 42 -7.74 10.94 -1.50
C VAL A 42 -7.05 12.30 -1.62
N THR A 43 -7.70 13.36 -1.15
CA THR A 43 -7.24 14.74 -1.42
C THR A 43 -6.18 15.29 -0.46
N ASN A 44 -6.01 14.68 0.71
CA ASN A 44 -5.04 15.12 1.71
C ASN A 44 -4.37 13.90 2.36
N PHE A 45 -3.16 14.12 2.86
CA PHE A 45 -2.44 13.11 3.62
C PHE A 45 -1.41 13.77 4.54
N GLU A 46 -1.08 13.06 5.61
CA GLU A 46 -0.02 13.39 6.57
C GLU A 46 1.05 12.31 6.44
N ILE A 47 2.32 12.70 6.33
CA ILE A 47 3.42 11.74 6.22
C ILE A 47 4.39 11.96 7.37
N GLU A 48 4.64 10.91 8.13
CA GLU A 48 5.64 10.89 9.18
C GLU A 48 6.69 9.82 8.89
N ILE A 49 7.97 10.21 8.97
CA ILE A 49 9.10 9.32 8.75
C ILE A 49 10.05 9.35 9.92
N ALA A 50 10.43 8.18 10.44
CA ALA A 50 11.38 8.04 11.54
C ALA A 50 12.53 7.07 11.19
N VAL A 51 13.70 7.25 11.80
CA VAL A 51 14.82 6.29 11.69
C VAL A 51 15.53 6.03 13.00
N ALA A 52 16.12 4.83 13.11
CA ALA A 52 17.00 4.44 14.21
C ALA A 52 18.39 5.12 14.14
N GLU A 53 19.23 4.85 15.14
CA GLU A 53 20.61 5.38 15.21
C GLU A 53 21.43 5.08 13.95
N GLU A 54 22.33 6.02 13.60
CA GLU A 54 23.20 5.99 12.40
C GLU A 54 22.50 6.09 11.04
N LEU A 55 21.19 6.33 11.02
CA LEU A 55 20.44 6.74 9.84
C LEU A 55 19.97 8.18 10.01
N PHE A 56 20.06 8.96 8.93
CA PHE A 56 19.53 10.32 8.89
C PHE A 56 18.73 10.53 7.61
N LEU A 57 17.67 11.31 7.72
CA LEU A 57 16.74 11.63 6.66
C LEU A 57 16.88 13.10 6.27
N SER A 58 16.61 13.40 5.00
CA SER A 58 16.57 14.75 4.49
C SER A 58 15.66 14.82 3.25
N LEU A 59 14.95 15.93 3.08
CA LEU A 59 14.16 16.22 1.86
C LEU A 59 14.93 17.08 0.85
N ASP A 60 16.04 17.71 1.27
CA ASP A 60 16.84 18.62 0.46
C ASP A 60 18.30 18.17 0.27
N GLY A 61 18.73 17.11 0.96
CA GLY A 61 20.10 16.60 0.94
C GLY A 61 21.08 17.44 1.76
N GLU A 62 20.62 18.48 2.47
CA GLU A 62 21.42 19.41 3.25
C GLU A 62 21.07 19.34 4.74
N ASN A 63 19.78 19.41 5.07
CA ASN A 63 19.27 19.41 6.43
C ASN A 63 18.90 17.98 6.86
N TRP A 64 19.61 17.46 7.84
CA TRP A 64 19.52 16.07 8.29
C TRP A 64 18.81 15.95 9.64
N THR A 65 17.90 14.99 9.75
CA THR A 65 17.12 14.71 10.96
C THR A 65 16.87 13.21 11.11
N THR A 66 16.47 12.74 12.28
CA THR A 66 16.01 11.36 12.49
C THR A 66 14.49 11.22 12.40
N ASN A 67 13.76 12.34 12.39
CA ASN A 67 12.31 12.38 12.24
C ASN A 67 11.90 13.49 11.26
N LEU A 68 10.99 13.17 10.34
CA LEU A 68 10.38 14.10 9.39
C LEU A 68 8.86 14.03 9.52
N SER A 69 8.23 15.19 9.65
CA SER A 69 6.82 15.37 9.34
C SER A 69 6.76 16.14 8.03
N ILE A 70 6.12 15.57 7.01
CA ILE A 70 6.12 16.11 5.65
C ILE A 70 4.75 16.68 5.33
N SER A 71 4.75 17.91 4.85
CA SER A 71 3.59 18.61 4.30
C SER A 71 3.75 18.86 2.80
N ARG A 72 2.67 19.32 2.15
CA ARG A 72 2.70 19.79 0.75
C ARG A 72 3.77 20.85 0.53
N GLU A 73 3.91 21.79 1.46
CA GLU A 73 4.86 22.90 1.35
C GLU A 73 6.30 22.40 1.38
N ASP A 74 6.59 21.36 2.17
CA ASP A 74 7.93 20.76 2.23
C ASP A 74 8.31 20.03 0.93
N VAL A 75 7.33 19.56 0.17
CA VAL A 75 7.54 18.78 -1.06
C VAL A 75 7.48 19.62 -2.33
N GLU A 76 6.51 20.52 -2.44
CA GLU A 76 6.31 21.36 -3.63
C GLU A 76 7.05 22.70 -3.51
N GLY A 77 7.41 23.10 -2.29
CA GLY A 77 7.94 24.41 -1.97
C GLY A 77 6.83 25.43 -1.67
N THR A 78 7.28 26.63 -1.31
CA THR A 78 6.43 27.79 -1.04
C THR A 78 6.66 28.88 -2.09
N GLU A 79 5.89 29.96 -2.04
CA GLU A 79 6.18 31.15 -2.84
C GLU A 79 7.57 31.74 -2.53
N GLN A 80 8.11 31.45 -1.34
CA GLN A 80 9.40 31.93 -0.86
C GLN A 80 10.58 31.05 -1.30
N GLY A 81 10.34 29.85 -1.83
CA GLY A 81 11.38 28.97 -2.33
C GLY A 81 10.95 27.52 -2.56
N LYS A 82 11.65 26.85 -3.45
CA LYS A 82 11.55 25.39 -3.67
C LYS A 82 12.25 24.63 -2.53
N PRO A 83 11.91 23.35 -2.27
CA PRO A 83 12.62 22.53 -1.28
C PRO A 83 14.12 22.44 -1.58
N TYR A 84 14.47 22.28 -2.86
CA TYR A 84 15.82 22.46 -3.39
C TYR A 84 15.77 22.75 -4.91
N PRO A 85 16.84 23.27 -5.52
CA PRO A 85 16.86 23.58 -6.95
C PRO A 85 16.54 22.37 -7.84
N ASN A 86 15.68 22.58 -8.84
CA ASN A 86 15.35 21.57 -9.87
C ASN A 86 14.77 20.24 -9.34
N HIS A 87 14.28 20.18 -8.11
CA HIS A 87 13.46 19.05 -7.65
C HIS A 87 12.29 18.82 -8.61
N THR A 88 11.85 17.56 -8.70
CA THR A 88 10.68 17.20 -9.50
C THR A 88 9.58 16.59 -8.65
N ASN A 89 9.54 16.98 -7.37
CA ASN A 89 8.59 16.41 -6.42
C ASN A 89 7.17 16.95 -6.67
N SER A 90 6.18 16.18 -6.25
CA SER A 90 4.74 16.47 -6.41
C SER A 90 3.97 15.92 -5.21
N TRP A 91 3.00 16.69 -4.72
CA TRP A 91 2.06 16.28 -3.68
C TRP A 91 0.75 15.72 -4.26
N GLY A 92 0.78 15.31 -5.54
CA GLY A 92 -0.31 14.59 -6.20
C GLY A 92 -1.52 15.42 -6.61
N GLY A 93 -1.44 16.75 -6.56
CA GLY A 93 -2.44 17.67 -7.13
C GLY A 93 -3.88 17.37 -6.68
N ALA A 94 -4.69 16.82 -7.60
CA ALA A 94 -6.06 16.36 -7.37
C ALA A 94 -6.25 15.29 -6.28
N GLY A 95 -5.16 14.71 -5.75
CA GLY A 95 -5.16 13.67 -4.73
C GLY A 95 -4.75 12.32 -5.29
N LEU A 96 -4.74 11.27 -4.44
CA LEU A 96 -4.45 9.92 -4.90
C LEU A 96 -5.58 9.39 -5.75
N ILE A 97 -5.27 8.93 -6.95
CA ILE A 97 -6.20 8.22 -7.83
C ILE A 97 -5.72 6.78 -8.04
N PRO A 98 -6.60 5.88 -8.49
CA PRO A 98 -6.22 4.51 -8.81
C PRO A 98 -5.10 4.47 -9.86
N MET A 99 -3.94 3.96 -9.46
CA MET A 99 -2.77 3.73 -10.29
C MET A 99 -2.28 2.30 -10.07
N SER A 100 -1.34 1.85 -10.91
CA SER A 100 -0.71 0.55 -10.74
C SER A 100 0.77 0.61 -11.12
N SER A 101 1.59 -0.18 -10.42
CA SER A 101 2.99 -0.39 -10.79
C SER A 101 3.50 -1.75 -10.32
N VAL A 102 4.28 -2.40 -11.17
CA VAL A 102 5.13 -3.52 -10.77
C VAL A 102 6.36 -3.08 -9.98
N GLY A 103 6.71 -1.79 -9.91
CA GLY A 103 7.96 -1.33 -9.29
C GLY A 103 9.10 -1.04 -10.28
N GLU A 104 8.85 -1.14 -11.59
CA GLU A 104 9.88 -0.85 -12.60
C GLU A 104 10.25 0.63 -12.66
N ILE A 105 11.54 0.91 -12.80
CA ILE A 105 12.07 2.26 -12.96
C ILE A 105 12.31 2.55 -14.44
N ASP A 106 11.89 3.72 -14.90
CA ASP A 106 12.38 4.30 -16.13
C ASP A 106 13.80 4.81 -15.89
N LEU A 107 14.78 4.11 -16.47
CA LEU A 107 16.20 4.33 -16.20
C LEU A 107 16.68 5.71 -16.67
N GLN A 108 16.06 6.30 -17.69
CA GLN A 108 16.43 7.64 -18.17
C GLN A 108 15.83 8.70 -17.26
N ALA A 109 14.52 8.61 -17.01
CA ALA A 109 13.82 9.58 -16.16
C ALA A 109 14.15 9.45 -14.67
N SER A 110 14.76 8.33 -14.25
CA SER A 110 14.98 7.99 -12.84
C SER A 110 13.68 8.02 -12.02
N ARG A 111 12.60 7.49 -12.59
CA ARG A 111 11.24 7.55 -12.03
C ARG A 111 10.50 6.22 -12.15
N LEU A 112 9.60 5.96 -11.20
CA LEU A 112 8.73 4.80 -11.22
C LEU A 112 7.79 4.84 -12.44
N LYS A 113 7.70 3.72 -13.16
CA LYS A 113 6.68 3.54 -14.20
C LYS A 113 5.34 3.29 -13.52
N LEU A 114 4.38 4.18 -13.77
CA LEU A 114 3.02 4.08 -13.27
C LEU A 114 2.06 3.93 -14.46
N TYR A 115 1.01 3.15 -14.26
CA TYR A 115 -0.07 2.99 -15.21
C TYR A 115 -1.36 3.53 -14.60
N GLU A 116 -1.99 4.44 -15.32
CA GLU A 116 -3.27 5.03 -14.97
C GLU A 116 -4.39 4.42 -15.80
N LYS A 117 -5.61 4.60 -15.31
CA LYS A 117 -6.81 4.13 -15.99
C LYS A 117 -7.15 5.02 -17.19
N ALA A 118 -7.11 4.44 -18.39
CA ALA A 118 -7.59 5.10 -19.61
C ALA A 118 -9.11 4.95 -19.78
N SER A 119 -9.62 3.74 -19.54
CA SER A 119 -11.05 3.43 -19.62
C SER A 119 -11.40 2.31 -18.66
N PHE A 120 -12.61 2.38 -18.13
CA PHE A 120 -13.14 1.36 -17.24
C PHE A 120 -14.64 1.26 -17.45
N THR A 121 -15.09 0.09 -17.88
CA THR A 121 -16.49 -0.08 -18.27
C THR A 121 -16.98 -1.43 -17.79
N ALA A 122 -18.25 -1.48 -17.41
CA ALA A 122 -18.86 -2.72 -16.95
C ALA A 122 -18.73 -3.82 -18.02
N SER A 123 -18.28 -4.99 -17.59
CA SER A 123 -18.26 -6.23 -18.35
C SER A 123 -19.25 -7.22 -17.70
N PRO A 124 -19.62 -8.32 -18.38
CA PRO A 124 -20.39 -9.37 -17.72
C PRO A 124 -19.67 -10.02 -16.52
N GLY A 125 -18.36 -9.84 -16.41
CA GLY A 125 -17.49 -10.38 -15.36
C GLY A 125 -17.17 -9.45 -14.20
N GLY A 126 -17.62 -8.19 -14.28
CA GLY A 126 -17.14 -7.11 -13.43
C GLY A 126 -16.87 -5.89 -14.31
N TRP A 127 -15.59 -5.63 -14.61
CA TRP A 127 -15.20 -4.47 -15.40
C TRP A 127 -14.01 -4.73 -16.30
N ARG A 128 -14.15 -4.30 -17.56
CA ARG A 128 -13.05 -4.25 -18.51
C ARG A 128 -12.19 -3.01 -18.24
N ILE A 129 -10.88 -3.22 -18.24
CA ILE A 129 -9.88 -2.17 -18.02
C ILE A 129 -9.15 -1.84 -19.33
N LEU A 130 -8.89 -0.55 -19.55
CA LEU A 130 -7.84 -0.05 -20.42
C LEU A 130 -6.93 0.88 -19.61
N THR A 131 -5.64 0.91 -19.92
CA THR A 131 -4.66 1.73 -19.20
C THR A 131 -3.80 2.57 -20.12
N SER A 132 -3.25 3.65 -19.57
CA SER A 132 -2.22 4.48 -20.17
C SER A 132 -0.99 4.44 -19.27
N ARG A 133 0.20 4.57 -19.85
CA ARG A 133 1.39 4.87 -19.05
C ARG A 133 1.32 6.34 -18.62
N VAL A 134 1.51 6.61 -17.34
CA VAL A 134 1.59 7.99 -16.82
C VAL A 134 2.77 8.70 -17.47
N GLN A 135 2.53 9.90 -18.02
CA GLN A 135 3.57 10.72 -18.65
C GLN A 135 4.44 11.41 -17.60
N ASN A 136 5.31 10.63 -16.93
CA ASN A 136 6.31 11.12 -15.99
C ASN A 136 7.75 10.86 -16.48
N TYR A 137 7.92 10.71 -17.80
CA TYR A 137 9.19 10.40 -18.45
C TYR A 137 9.53 11.44 -19.53
N TYR A 138 10.69 11.29 -20.16
CA TYR A 138 11.12 12.15 -21.26
C TYR A 138 10.18 12.01 -22.46
N ASP A 139 9.73 13.13 -23.02
CA ASP A 139 8.97 13.12 -24.26
C ASP A 139 9.87 12.92 -25.49
N GLU A 140 9.27 12.95 -26.68
CA GLU A 140 9.99 12.80 -27.96
C GLU A 140 10.99 13.94 -28.22
N GLU A 141 10.89 15.06 -27.49
CA GLU A 141 11.77 16.22 -27.58
C GLU A 141 12.87 16.20 -26.49
N GLU A 142 13.04 15.07 -25.78
CA GLU A 142 13.96 14.89 -24.66
C GLU A 142 13.72 15.88 -23.49
N VAL A 143 12.49 16.34 -23.33
CA VAL A 143 12.07 17.15 -22.18
C VAL A 143 11.45 16.24 -21.13
N LEU A 144 12.01 16.28 -19.90
CA LEU A 144 11.43 15.53 -18.79
C LEU A 144 10.08 16.14 -18.41
N ALA A 145 9.00 15.38 -18.59
CA ALA A 145 7.68 15.79 -18.17
C ALA A 145 7.62 16.06 -16.65
N SER A 146 6.76 16.97 -16.21
CA SER A 146 6.44 17.10 -14.79
C SER A 146 5.80 15.81 -14.27
N GLU A 147 5.89 15.57 -12.97
CA GLU A 147 5.02 14.55 -12.35
C GLU A 147 3.56 14.94 -12.59
N GLN A 148 2.69 13.94 -12.78
CA GLN A 148 1.27 14.14 -13.05
C GLN A 148 0.46 14.11 -11.75
N ASP A 149 -0.77 14.60 -11.80
CA ASP A 149 -1.72 14.44 -10.70
C ASP A 149 -2.05 12.96 -10.47
N GLY A 150 -2.45 12.60 -9.26
CA GLY A 150 -2.92 11.24 -8.97
C GLY A 150 -2.06 10.39 -8.05
N TYR A 151 -0.84 10.83 -7.76
CA TYR A 151 0.08 10.15 -6.85
C TYR A 151 1.07 11.15 -6.26
N VAL A 152 1.60 10.83 -5.10
CA VAL A 152 2.66 11.60 -4.45
C VAL A 152 3.99 11.08 -4.96
N ALA A 153 4.94 11.98 -5.22
CA ALA A 153 6.31 11.62 -5.56
C ALA A 153 7.29 12.62 -4.94
N PHE A 154 8.21 12.15 -4.10
CA PHE A 154 9.24 13.03 -3.55
C PHE A 154 10.57 12.32 -3.35
N ASP A 155 11.65 13.08 -3.42
CA ASP A 155 12.98 12.60 -3.10
C ASP A 155 13.20 12.59 -1.58
N LEU A 156 13.59 11.43 -1.06
CA LEU A 156 14.04 11.23 0.32
C LEU A 156 15.52 10.83 0.27
N PHE A 157 16.37 11.66 0.86
CA PHE A 157 17.78 11.35 1.03
C PHE A 157 17.98 10.63 2.35
N ILE A 158 18.54 9.42 2.28
CA ILE A 158 18.86 8.60 3.45
C ILE A 158 20.37 8.52 3.57
N LYS A 159 20.92 9.11 4.62
CA LYS A 159 22.34 9.03 4.98
C LYS A 159 22.55 7.88 5.95
N ASN A 160 23.35 6.92 5.53
CA ASN A 160 23.80 5.78 6.32
C ASN A 160 25.25 5.99 6.76
N LEU A 161 25.47 6.20 8.06
CA LEU A 161 26.81 6.40 8.64
C LEU A 161 27.42 5.13 9.26
N SER A 162 26.91 3.95 8.91
CA SER A 162 27.56 2.72 9.37
C SER A 162 28.90 2.50 8.67
N GLY A 163 29.91 2.17 9.47
CA GLY A 163 31.28 1.94 9.00
C GLY A 163 31.96 3.18 8.41
N SER A 164 33.20 2.99 7.96
CA SER A 164 34.01 4.06 7.33
C SER A 164 34.19 3.88 5.83
N GLU A 165 33.86 2.71 5.28
CA GLU A 165 34.14 2.35 3.89
C GLU A 165 32.96 2.70 2.98
N TYR A 166 33.26 3.27 1.81
CA TYR A 166 32.25 3.55 0.78
C TYR A 166 32.57 2.73 -0.47
N TYR A 167 31.74 1.73 -0.73
CA TYR A 167 31.83 0.91 -1.93
C TYR A 167 31.24 1.66 -3.11
N THR A 168 31.97 1.83 -4.20
CA THR A 168 31.46 2.52 -5.40
C THR A 168 30.63 1.58 -6.29
N GLU A 169 30.80 0.28 -6.16
CA GLU A 169 30.07 -0.70 -6.98
C GLU A 169 28.59 -0.76 -6.62
N SER A 170 27.74 -0.92 -7.63
CA SER A 170 26.31 -1.20 -7.45
C SER A 170 26.11 -2.70 -7.19
N ASP A 171 26.45 -3.14 -5.97
CA ASP A 171 26.35 -4.53 -5.54
C ASP A 171 25.67 -4.62 -4.17
N VAL A 172 24.51 -5.30 -4.16
CA VAL A 172 23.68 -5.48 -2.97
C VAL A 172 24.38 -6.23 -1.84
N ARG A 173 25.44 -6.99 -2.16
CA ARG A 173 26.25 -7.72 -1.17
C ARG A 173 27.13 -6.80 -0.32
N ASN A 174 27.37 -5.58 -0.78
CA ASN A 174 28.08 -4.55 -0.05
C ASN A 174 27.14 -3.66 0.79
N GLU A 175 25.85 -4.00 0.84
CA GLU A 175 24.81 -3.19 1.47
C GLU A 175 24.29 -3.84 2.77
N GLU A 176 23.77 -3.00 3.65
CA GLU A 176 23.20 -3.38 4.94
C GLU A 176 21.69 -3.48 4.84
N ALA A 177 21.12 -4.48 5.51
CA ALA A 177 19.67 -4.65 5.57
C ALA A 177 19.01 -3.53 6.37
N ILE A 178 17.97 -2.96 5.79
CA ILE A 178 17.08 -1.98 6.41
C ILE A 178 15.72 -2.61 6.54
N TYR A 179 15.12 -2.51 7.73
CA TYR A 179 13.82 -3.07 8.06
C TYR A 179 12.82 -1.94 8.25
N LEU A 180 11.60 -2.18 7.76
CA LEU A 180 10.46 -1.33 8.06
C LEU A 180 10.04 -1.58 9.53
N THR A 181 9.98 -0.53 10.32
CA THR A 181 9.65 -0.56 11.75
C THR A 181 8.20 -1.02 11.99
N ILE A 182 7.94 -1.63 13.14
CA ILE A 182 6.61 -2.21 13.45
C ILE A 182 5.53 -1.14 13.69
N ASP A 183 5.91 0.11 13.96
CA ASP A 183 5.04 1.26 14.11
C ASP A 183 4.76 1.98 12.77
N SER A 184 5.34 1.49 11.66
CA SER A 184 4.93 1.91 10.32
C SER A 184 3.48 1.49 10.08
N GLU A 185 2.61 2.41 9.67
CA GLU A 185 1.20 2.17 9.45
C GLU A 185 0.62 3.13 8.40
N VAL A 186 -0.42 2.66 7.69
CA VAL A 186 -1.29 3.53 6.91
C VAL A 186 -2.69 3.45 7.49
N THR A 187 -3.24 4.60 7.85
CA THR A 187 -4.54 4.70 8.53
C THR A 187 -5.38 5.81 7.93
N VAL A 188 -6.66 5.86 8.27
CA VAL A 188 -7.48 7.04 8.00
C VAL A 188 -7.14 8.13 9.02
N ALA A 189 -6.83 9.33 8.55
CA ALA A 189 -6.50 10.46 9.42
C ALA A 189 -7.72 10.86 10.27
N SER A 190 -7.50 11.55 11.40
CA SER A 190 -8.54 11.89 12.38
C SER A 190 -9.72 12.72 11.82
N ALA A 191 -9.51 13.42 10.70
CA ALA A 191 -10.56 14.15 9.98
C ALA A 191 -11.16 13.40 8.77
N GLY A 192 -10.77 12.14 8.59
CA GLY A 192 -11.30 11.23 7.59
C GLY A 192 -12.45 10.37 8.10
N VAL A 193 -12.89 9.44 7.25
CA VAL A 193 -13.99 8.50 7.53
C VAL A 193 -13.41 7.09 7.61
N ALA A 194 -13.32 6.54 8.82
CA ALA A 194 -12.82 5.19 9.04
C ALA A 194 -13.76 4.11 8.47
N GLY A 195 -13.21 2.91 8.24
CA GLY A 195 -14.00 1.73 7.85
C GLY A 195 -14.44 1.70 6.39
N THR A 196 -13.87 2.56 5.54
CA THR A 196 -14.15 2.53 4.09
C THR A 196 -13.21 1.62 3.32
N GLY A 197 -12.09 1.21 3.93
CA GLY A 197 -11.07 0.33 3.33
C GLY A 197 -10.05 1.04 2.45
N ILE A 198 -10.11 2.37 2.36
CA ILE A 198 -9.25 3.13 1.45
C ILE A 198 -7.76 3.04 1.82
N GLU A 199 -7.49 2.94 3.11
CA GLU A 199 -6.17 2.76 3.69
C GLU A 199 -5.54 1.41 3.31
N ASN A 200 -6.34 0.40 2.98
CA ASN A 200 -5.87 -0.94 2.58
C ASN A 200 -5.38 -0.96 1.13
N SER A 201 -5.93 -0.10 0.28
CA SER A 201 -5.53 0.00 -1.13
C SER A 201 -4.31 0.91 -1.36
N VAL A 202 -3.78 1.56 -0.33
CA VAL A 202 -2.61 2.43 -0.49
C VAL A 202 -1.38 1.58 -0.80
N ARG A 203 -0.47 2.10 -1.64
CA ARG A 203 0.86 1.54 -1.84
C ARG A 203 1.90 2.63 -1.65
N VAL A 204 3.02 2.26 -1.04
CA VAL A 204 4.17 3.14 -0.81
C VAL A 204 5.41 2.52 -1.45
N ALA A 205 5.90 3.08 -2.55
CA ALA A 205 7.11 2.60 -3.22
C ALA A 205 8.34 3.37 -2.79
N PHE A 206 9.47 2.67 -2.72
CA PHE A 206 10.79 3.18 -2.41
C PHE A 206 11.74 2.84 -3.58
N ALA A 207 11.87 3.78 -4.51
CA ALA A 207 12.72 3.64 -5.68
C ALA A 207 14.13 4.14 -5.37
N GLN A 208 15.09 3.23 -5.21
CA GLN A 208 16.48 3.60 -4.96
C GLN A 208 17.14 4.04 -6.26
N ILE A 209 17.37 5.35 -6.39
CA ILE A 209 17.84 5.95 -7.64
C ILE A 209 19.34 5.80 -7.79
N GLY A 210 20.07 6.23 -6.76
CA GLY A 210 21.52 6.18 -6.74
C GLY A 210 22.05 6.65 -5.40
N ARG A 211 23.37 6.70 -5.27
CA ARG A 211 24.04 7.10 -4.02
C ARG A 211 25.38 7.79 -4.25
N VAL A 212 25.81 8.50 -3.22
CA VAL A 212 27.13 9.11 -3.08
C VAL A 212 27.72 8.77 -1.72
N LYS A 213 28.98 9.12 -1.49
CA LYS A 213 29.63 8.97 -0.18
C LYS A 213 28.97 9.88 0.87
N ALA A 214 28.85 9.41 2.12
CA ALA A 214 28.07 10.12 3.15
C ALA A 214 28.66 11.46 3.63
N ASP A 215 29.96 11.67 3.44
CA ASP A 215 30.64 12.94 3.75
C ASP A 215 30.61 13.93 2.57
N SER A 216 29.89 13.62 1.48
CA SER A 216 29.68 14.57 0.39
C SER A 216 28.99 15.83 0.92
N THR A 217 29.59 16.98 0.62
CA THR A 217 29.03 18.32 0.89
C THR A 217 28.66 19.05 -0.40
N ASP A 218 28.70 18.36 -1.55
CA ASP A 218 28.25 18.91 -2.82
C ASP A 218 26.76 18.64 -3.00
N TYR A 219 25.95 19.61 -2.60
CA TYR A 219 24.49 19.49 -2.64
C TYR A 219 23.95 19.37 -4.07
N ALA A 220 24.60 19.97 -5.06
CA ALA A 220 24.17 19.82 -6.46
C ALA A 220 24.32 18.36 -6.92
N THR A 221 25.41 17.70 -6.49
CA THR A 221 25.63 16.28 -6.76
C THR A 221 24.64 15.40 -5.99
N ILE A 222 24.38 15.67 -4.69
CA ILE A 222 23.40 14.91 -3.89
C ILE A 222 21.99 15.03 -4.47
N GLN A 223 21.52 16.25 -4.71
CA GLN A 223 20.18 16.54 -5.22
C GLN A 223 20.00 16.00 -6.65
N GLY A 224 21.07 16.05 -7.45
CA GLY A 224 21.15 15.59 -8.83
C GLY A 224 21.43 14.10 -9.03
N ILE A 225 21.37 13.25 -7.99
CA ILE A 225 21.53 11.81 -8.15
C ILE A 225 20.47 11.25 -9.13
N THR A 226 20.93 10.45 -10.09
CA THR A 226 20.13 9.73 -11.09
C THR A 226 20.52 8.25 -11.13
N CYS A 227 19.84 7.46 -11.97
CA CYS A 227 20.16 6.05 -12.20
C CYS A 227 21.57 5.77 -12.69
N ASN A 228 22.29 6.79 -13.19
CA ASN A 228 23.61 6.74 -13.82
C ASN A 228 23.97 5.41 -14.50
N LEU A 229 23.88 5.36 -15.83
CA LEU A 229 24.05 4.12 -16.59
C LEU A 229 25.43 4.04 -17.26
N ASP A 230 25.96 2.83 -17.42
CA ASP A 230 27.10 2.54 -18.32
C ASP A 230 26.68 2.53 -19.81
N GLU A 231 27.64 2.28 -20.70
CA GLU A 231 27.40 2.22 -22.15
C GLU A 231 26.45 1.07 -22.55
N GLU A 232 26.35 0.04 -21.72
CA GLU A 232 25.44 -1.09 -21.86
C GLU A 232 24.05 -0.84 -21.26
N GLY A 233 23.82 0.32 -20.63
CA GLY A 233 22.55 0.70 -20.02
C GLY A 233 22.32 0.13 -18.62
N ASN A 234 23.35 -0.38 -17.95
CA ASN A 234 23.27 -0.88 -16.58
C ASN A 234 23.67 0.21 -15.57
N PRO A 235 23.07 0.23 -14.37
CA PRO A 235 23.47 1.14 -13.30
C PRO A 235 24.97 1.00 -12.96
N SER A 236 25.68 2.11 -12.98
CA SER A 236 27.14 2.14 -12.85
C SER A 236 27.62 3.32 -12.01
N TYR A 237 28.90 3.29 -11.65
CA TYR A 237 29.55 4.40 -10.97
C TYR A 237 30.18 5.37 -11.98
N SER A 238 29.91 6.66 -11.81
CA SER A 238 30.51 7.71 -12.63
C SER A 238 31.62 8.42 -11.86
N GLU A 239 32.83 8.35 -12.41
CA GLU A 239 34.00 9.02 -11.86
C GLU A 239 33.93 10.55 -11.95
N SER A 240 33.11 11.10 -12.86
CA SER A 240 33.04 12.54 -13.10
C SER A 240 32.17 13.26 -12.07
N ASN A 241 31.06 12.66 -11.66
CA ASN A 241 30.13 13.21 -10.67
C ASN A 241 30.18 12.46 -9.32
N LYS A 242 30.98 11.38 -9.21
CA LYS A 242 31.12 10.57 -7.99
C LYS A 242 29.79 9.94 -7.51
N VAL A 243 28.89 9.64 -8.44
CA VAL A 243 27.58 9.01 -8.19
C VAL A 243 27.61 7.54 -8.61
N THR A 244 27.10 6.67 -7.75
CA THR A 244 26.78 5.27 -8.07
C THR A 244 25.28 5.17 -8.40
N GLY A 245 24.95 4.79 -9.62
CA GLY A 245 23.60 4.46 -10.05
C GLY A 245 23.09 3.16 -9.43
N ILE A 246 21.80 3.12 -9.04
CA ILE A 246 21.17 1.92 -8.46
C ILE A 246 20.00 1.44 -9.35
N CYS A 247 18.91 2.21 -9.43
CA CYS A 247 17.70 1.98 -10.22
C CYS A 247 17.22 0.52 -10.41
N ARG A 248 17.34 -0.28 -9.35
CA ARG A 248 16.67 -1.58 -9.25
C ARG A 248 15.16 -1.39 -9.08
N LYS A 249 14.41 -2.47 -9.33
CA LYS A 249 12.95 -2.52 -9.09
C LYS A 249 12.66 -2.00 -7.68
N ALA A 250 11.75 -1.02 -7.58
CA ALA A 250 11.37 -0.40 -6.33
C ALA A 250 10.78 -1.43 -5.37
N VAL A 251 11.08 -1.28 -4.09
CA VAL A 251 10.36 -2.01 -3.04
C VAL A 251 9.04 -1.30 -2.84
N ILE A 252 7.93 -2.04 -2.94
CA ILE A 252 6.58 -1.50 -2.74
C ILE A 252 6.03 -2.12 -1.46
N TRP A 253 5.60 -1.26 -0.54
CA TRP A 253 4.90 -1.65 0.67
C TRP A 253 3.38 -1.62 0.43
N GLU A 254 2.76 -2.76 0.74
CA GLU A 254 1.32 -2.97 0.86
C GLU A 254 0.96 -3.01 2.37
N PRO A 255 0.53 -1.88 2.96
CA PRO A 255 0.00 -1.84 4.31
C PRO A 255 -1.33 -2.59 4.40
N ASN A 256 -1.68 -3.06 5.60
CA ASN A 256 -2.98 -3.68 5.88
C ASN A 256 -3.36 -4.84 4.94
N ASP A 257 -2.38 -5.62 4.49
CA ASP A 257 -2.54 -6.69 3.47
C ASP A 257 -3.58 -7.76 3.79
N THR A 258 -3.97 -7.88 5.05
CA THR A 258 -4.97 -8.85 5.54
C THR A 258 -6.32 -8.22 5.86
N SER A 259 -6.46 -6.89 5.79
CA SER A 259 -7.67 -6.19 6.18
C SER A 259 -8.56 -5.91 4.98
N HIS A 260 -9.81 -6.36 5.04
CA HIS A 260 -10.79 -6.17 3.98
C HIS A 260 -12.13 -5.74 4.57
N THR A 261 -12.69 -4.63 4.10
CA THR A 261 -13.97 -4.16 4.65
C THR A 261 -15.13 -5.04 4.21
N ALA A 262 -16.16 -5.16 5.05
CA ALA A 262 -17.35 -5.93 4.73
C ALA A 262 -18.04 -5.41 3.45
N GLU A 263 -18.01 -4.09 3.24
CA GLU A 263 -18.51 -3.41 2.06
C GLU A 263 -17.70 -3.75 0.80
N ALA A 264 -16.36 -3.74 0.87
CA ALA A 264 -15.51 -4.16 -0.24
C ALA A 264 -15.77 -5.62 -0.62
N ILE A 265 -15.81 -6.52 0.37
CA ILE A 265 -16.12 -7.95 0.16
C ILE A 265 -17.51 -8.13 -0.44
N SER A 266 -18.52 -7.39 0.05
CA SER A 266 -19.88 -7.46 -0.49
C SER A 266 -19.94 -6.95 -1.94
N TRP A 267 -19.22 -5.88 -2.25
CA TRP A 267 -19.15 -5.32 -3.59
C TRP A 267 -18.47 -6.31 -4.55
N TYR A 268 -17.32 -6.87 -4.16
CA TYR A 268 -16.62 -7.92 -4.90
C TYR A 268 -17.51 -9.13 -5.21
N ASN A 269 -18.19 -9.66 -4.19
CA ASN A 269 -19.07 -10.83 -4.35
C ASN A 269 -20.27 -10.56 -5.27
N LEU A 270 -20.75 -9.32 -5.31
CA LEU A 270 -21.86 -8.93 -6.16
C LEU A 270 -21.44 -8.89 -7.64
N THR A 271 -20.23 -8.41 -7.91
CA THR A 271 -19.79 -7.96 -9.23
C THR A 271 -18.89 -8.95 -9.95
N CYS A 272 -18.02 -9.68 -9.24
CA CYS A 272 -17.10 -10.64 -9.84
C CYS A 272 -17.83 -11.89 -10.37
N ARG A 273 -17.44 -12.36 -11.56
CA ARG A 273 -17.84 -13.69 -12.09
C ARG A 273 -16.63 -14.47 -12.61
N PRO A 274 -16.59 -15.81 -12.42
CA PRO A 274 -15.49 -16.63 -12.93
C PRO A 274 -15.36 -16.51 -14.45
N ARG A 275 -14.14 -16.26 -14.91
CA ARG A 275 -13.83 -16.07 -16.32
C ARG A 275 -13.42 -17.38 -16.98
N ILE A 276 -14.09 -17.70 -18.08
CA ILE A 276 -13.92 -18.94 -18.86
C ILE A 276 -13.60 -18.69 -20.35
N GLY A 277 -13.71 -17.44 -20.81
CA GLY A 277 -13.43 -17.04 -22.19
C GLY A 277 -12.53 -15.82 -22.29
N PHE A 278 -11.92 -15.65 -23.46
CA PHE A 278 -10.98 -14.54 -23.70
C PHE A 278 -11.68 -13.20 -23.93
N ASP A 279 -12.77 -13.13 -24.69
CA ASP A 279 -13.43 -11.85 -24.98
C ASP A 279 -14.26 -11.38 -23.78
N VAL A 280 -13.76 -10.39 -23.04
CA VAL A 280 -14.42 -9.88 -21.81
C VAL A 280 -15.72 -9.12 -22.09
N THR A 281 -16.06 -8.87 -23.36
CA THR A 281 -17.33 -8.21 -23.71
C THR A 281 -18.50 -9.18 -23.88
N LEU A 282 -18.22 -10.48 -23.94
CA LEU A 282 -19.23 -11.50 -24.17
C LEU A 282 -19.69 -12.16 -22.87
N ASP A 283 -21.00 -12.26 -22.70
CA ASP A 283 -21.63 -13.02 -21.60
C ASP A 283 -21.15 -14.47 -21.51
N THR A 284 -20.83 -15.08 -22.65
CA THR A 284 -20.35 -16.48 -22.73
C THR A 284 -18.93 -16.66 -22.19
N SER A 285 -18.20 -15.57 -21.99
CA SER A 285 -16.86 -15.61 -21.41
C SER A 285 -16.86 -15.71 -19.89
N PHE A 286 -18.03 -15.68 -19.25
CA PHE A 286 -18.17 -15.72 -17.80
C PHE A 286 -19.19 -16.76 -17.35
N ASN A 287 -18.87 -17.50 -16.29
CA ASN A 287 -19.78 -18.45 -15.68
C ASN A 287 -20.80 -17.69 -14.80
N LYS A 288 -22.02 -17.50 -15.32
CA LYS A 288 -23.10 -16.78 -14.63
C LYS A 288 -23.61 -17.45 -13.36
N GLU A 289 -23.50 -18.77 -13.27
CA GLU A 289 -23.95 -19.55 -12.12
C GLU A 289 -22.82 -19.76 -11.10
N GLY A 290 -21.56 -19.54 -11.52
CA GLY A 290 -20.38 -19.60 -10.69
C GLY A 290 -20.17 -18.33 -9.87
N LYS A 291 -19.52 -18.50 -8.71
CA LYS A 291 -18.98 -17.40 -7.91
C LYS A 291 -17.47 -17.38 -8.04
N CYS A 292 -16.88 -16.19 -8.03
CA CYS A 292 -15.44 -16.06 -7.90
C CYS A 292 -14.96 -16.66 -6.57
N ASN A 293 -13.65 -16.86 -6.47
CA ASN A 293 -13.03 -17.29 -5.22
C ASN A 293 -13.31 -16.25 -4.11
N PRO A 294 -13.59 -16.69 -2.87
CA PRO A 294 -13.99 -15.77 -1.82
C PRO A 294 -12.82 -14.92 -1.33
N VAL A 295 -13.08 -13.63 -1.12
CA VAL A 295 -12.23 -12.73 -0.33
C VAL A 295 -12.74 -12.70 1.11
N VAL A 296 -11.84 -12.88 2.07
CA VAL A 296 -12.14 -13.03 3.50
C VAL A 296 -11.25 -12.08 4.29
N ASP A 297 -11.87 -11.25 5.13
CA ASP A 297 -11.17 -10.37 6.05
C ASP A 297 -10.28 -11.18 7.02
N GLY A 298 -9.09 -10.66 7.31
CA GLY A 298 -8.04 -11.31 8.08
C GLY A 298 -7.09 -12.20 7.27
N LEU A 299 -7.30 -12.35 5.95
CA LEU A 299 -6.43 -13.11 5.06
C LEU A 299 -5.81 -12.21 3.99
N ALA A 300 -4.55 -12.48 3.64
CA ALA A 300 -3.87 -11.77 2.56
C ALA A 300 -4.18 -12.39 1.20
N TYR A 301 -4.38 -11.53 0.20
CA TYR A 301 -4.64 -11.92 -1.19
C TYR A 301 -3.61 -11.30 -2.14
N PRO A 302 -3.24 -11.99 -3.23
CA PRO A 302 -2.31 -11.43 -4.19
C PRO A 302 -2.94 -10.24 -4.94
N THR A 303 -2.12 -9.23 -5.23
CA THR A 303 -2.51 -8.17 -6.15
C THR A 303 -2.05 -8.52 -7.57
N TYR A 304 -2.98 -8.49 -8.54
CA TYR A 304 -2.68 -8.66 -9.97
C TYR A 304 -2.54 -7.30 -10.63
N VAL A 305 -1.31 -6.81 -10.71
CA VAL A 305 -1.01 -5.41 -11.01
C VAL A 305 -0.88 -5.22 -12.52
N VAL A 306 -1.27 -4.04 -13.01
CA VAL A 306 -0.99 -3.61 -14.37
C VAL A 306 0.51 -3.38 -14.53
N ARG A 307 1.12 -4.15 -15.45
CA ARG A 307 2.55 -4.07 -15.76
C ARG A 307 2.85 -3.34 -17.07
N ASP A 308 1.85 -3.15 -17.92
CA ASP A 308 2.00 -2.52 -19.23
C ASP A 308 0.66 -1.89 -19.70
N VAL A 309 0.72 -1.08 -20.77
CA VAL A 309 -0.45 -0.49 -21.42
C VAL A 309 -1.43 -1.59 -21.85
N ILE A 310 -2.69 -1.46 -21.43
CA ILE A 310 -3.80 -2.36 -21.76
C ILE A 310 -4.69 -1.68 -22.80
N ASN A 311 -4.74 -2.28 -23.98
CA ASN A 311 -5.61 -1.89 -25.07
C ASN A 311 -6.82 -2.83 -25.20
N VAL A 312 -7.73 -2.50 -26.12
CA VAL A 312 -9.00 -3.24 -26.31
C VAL A 312 -8.76 -4.70 -26.71
N GLU A 313 -7.70 -4.97 -27.47
CA GLU A 313 -7.33 -6.30 -27.96
C GLU A 313 -6.80 -7.24 -26.87
N ASP A 314 -6.35 -6.69 -25.73
CA ASP A 314 -5.76 -7.44 -24.63
C ASP A 314 -6.81 -8.12 -23.76
N ASN A 315 -8.05 -7.61 -23.78
CA ASN A 315 -9.19 -8.19 -23.05
C ASN A 315 -8.89 -8.44 -21.56
N ALA A 316 -8.44 -7.42 -20.84
CA ALA A 316 -8.26 -7.52 -19.39
C ALA A 316 -9.55 -7.16 -18.63
N ASP A 317 -9.79 -7.86 -17.52
CA ASP A 317 -10.84 -7.60 -16.54
C ASP A 317 -10.22 -7.30 -15.17
N ALA A 318 -10.88 -6.47 -14.37
CA ALA A 318 -10.39 -6.01 -13.06
C ALA A 318 -10.19 -7.11 -12.02
N PHE A 319 -10.86 -8.25 -12.19
CA PHE A 319 -10.72 -9.38 -11.29
C PHE A 319 -9.90 -10.52 -11.91
N ASP A 320 -9.20 -10.27 -13.01
CA ASP A 320 -8.34 -11.27 -13.62
C ASP A 320 -7.23 -11.70 -12.67
N GLY A 321 -7.24 -12.99 -12.34
CA GLY A 321 -6.30 -13.58 -11.41
C GLY A 321 -6.77 -14.94 -10.91
N LEU A 322 -5.82 -15.85 -10.69
CA LEU A 322 -6.13 -17.20 -10.20
C LEU A 322 -6.82 -17.15 -8.84
N ALA A 323 -6.43 -16.21 -7.97
CA ALA A 323 -7.04 -16.02 -6.66
C ALA A 323 -8.43 -15.37 -6.69
N TYR A 324 -8.87 -14.81 -7.83
CA TYR A 324 -10.13 -14.09 -7.96
C TYR A 324 -11.07 -14.78 -8.97
N ASN A 325 -11.12 -14.31 -10.22
CA ASN A 325 -12.02 -14.85 -11.25
C ASN A 325 -11.49 -16.11 -11.93
N THR A 326 -10.37 -16.69 -11.45
CA THR A 326 -9.69 -17.90 -11.95
C THR A 326 -8.97 -17.75 -13.30
N TRP A 327 -8.91 -16.53 -13.85
CA TRP A 327 -8.15 -16.27 -15.06
C TRP A 327 -6.64 -16.28 -14.78
N ASP A 328 -5.90 -17.12 -15.49
CA ASP A 328 -4.44 -17.13 -15.46
C ASP A 328 -3.88 -15.97 -16.28
N VAL A 329 -3.43 -14.92 -15.60
CA VAL A 329 -2.84 -13.72 -16.20
C VAL A 329 -1.49 -13.97 -16.86
N ALA A 330 -0.80 -15.08 -16.52
CA ALA A 330 0.49 -15.42 -17.09
C ALA A 330 0.39 -16.13 -18.45
N LYS A 331 -0.83 -16.43 -18.93
CA LYS A 331 -1.04 -17.05 -20.25
C LYS A 331 -0.42 -16.23 -21.37
N THR A 332 0.30 -16.93 -22.24
CA THR A 332 0.86 -16.37 -23.48
C THR A 332 0.09 -16.82 -24.72
N THR A 333 -0.86 -17.75 -24.57
CA THR A 333 -1.74 -18.21 -25.64
C THR A 333 -3.15 -18.46 -25.12
N VAL A 334 -4.15 -18.23 -25.97
CA VAL A 334 -5.57 -18.45 -25.70
C VAL A 334 -6.27 -19.05 -26.91
N GLN A 335 -7.35 -19.80 -26.68
CA GLN A 335 -8.23 -20.25 -27.75
C GLN A 335 -9.32 -19.20 -27.98
N VAL A 336 -9.51 -18.78 -29.23
CA VAL A 336 -10.56 -17.83 -29.65
C VAL A 336 -11.34 -18.41 -30.82
N PRO A 337 -12.62 -18.02 -31.04
CA PRO A 337 -13.38 -18.44 -32.20
C PRO A 337 -12.66 -18.10 -33.52
N ASP A 338 -12.68 -19.02 -34.48
CA ASP A 338 -12.15 -18.77 -35.81
C ASP A 338 -13.12 -17.83 -36.58
N PRO A 339 -12.68 -16.63 -37.00
CA PRO A 339 -13.52 -15.71 -37.75
C PRO A 339 -13.86 -16.21 -39.17
N GLU A 340 -13.05 -17.10 -39.73
CA GLU A 340 -13.25 -17.67 -41.08
C GLU A 340 -14.07 -18.96 -41.04
N ASN A 341 -14.02 -19.72 -39.93
CA ASN A 341 -14.67 -21.02 -39.78
C ASN A 341 -15.59 -21.08 -38.55
N PRO A 342 -16.88 -20.69 -38.67
CA PRO A 342 -17.82 -20.69 -37.55
C PRO A 342 -17.95 -22.06 -36.88
N GLY A 343 -17.62 -22.12 -35.58
CA GLY A 343 -17.65 -23.35 -34.77
C GLY A 343 -16.29 -23.97 -34.50
N GLU A 344 -15.23 -23.46 -35.14
CA GLU A 344 -13.84 -23.82 -34.84
C GLU A 344 -13.17 -22.76 -33.95
N THR A 345 -12.06 -23.14 -33.32
CA THR A 345 -11.23 -22.24 -32.51
C THR A 345 -9.80 -22.21 -33.03
N ILE A 346 -9.18 -21.04 -33.00
CA ILE A 346 -7.77 -20.83 -33.30
C ILE A 346 -6.99 -20.44 -32.04
N THR A 347 -5.70 -20.76 -32.05
CA THR A 347 -4.77 -20.30 -31.01
C THR A 347 -4.29 -18.89 -31.32
N LYS A 348 -4.54 -17.96 -30.41
CA LYS A 348 -4.05 -16.58 -30.44
C LYS A 348 -2.92 -16.41 -29.44
N ASN A 349 -1.79 -15.86 -29.90
CA ASN A 349 -0.72 -15.41 -28.99
C ASN A 349 -1.14 -14.11 -28.32
N ILE A 350 -0.89 -14.02 -27.02
CA ILE A 350 -1.17 -12.84 -26.20
C ILE A 350 0.05 -12.51 -25.34
N THR A 351 0.17 -11.24 -24.97
CA THR A 351 1.19 -10.78 -24.02
C THR A 351 0.49 -10.53 -22.69
N PRO A 352 0.95 -11.14 -21.58
CA PRO A 352 0.42 -10.81 -20.25
C PRO A 352 0.46 -9.30 -20.00
N LYS A 353 -0.64 -8.72 -19.51
CA LYS A 353 -0.68 -7.29 -19.16
C LYS A 353 -0.88 -7.04 -17.66
N LEU A 354 -1.29 -8.08 -16.95
CA LEU A 354 -1.33 -8.12 -15.50
C LEU A 354 -0.24 -9.08 -15.00
N GLU A 355 0.29 -8.80 -13.82
CA GLU A 355 1.32 -9.60 -13.15
C GLU A 355 0.91 -9.84 -11.70
N GLU A 356 0.93 -11.10 -11.25
CA GLU A 356 0.86 -11.37 -9.81
C GLU A 356 2.15 -10.85 -9.17
N THR A 357 2.05 -9.74 -8.45
CA THR A 357 3.23 -9.10 -7.85
C THR A 357 3.24 -9.30 -6.35
N LYS A 358 4.35 -9.85 -5.85
CA LYS A 358 4.58 -9.96 -4.41
C LYS A 358 5.16 -8.64 -3.89
N TYR A 359 4.31 -7.84 -3.27
CA TYR A 359 4.73 -6.67 -2.50
C TYR A 359 5.32 -7.09 -1.15
N PHE A 360 6.05 -6.16 -0.53
CA PHE A 360 6.37 -6.27 0.89
C PHE A 360 5.14 -5.88 1.68
N THR A 361 4.72 -6.68 2.66
CA THR A 361 3.45 -6.45 3.35
C THR A 361 3.61 -6.23 4.85
N ASP A 362 2.52 -5.88 5.54
CA ASP A 362 2.50 -5.88 7.01
C ASP A 362 2.72 -7.29 7.57
N THR A 363 2.21 -8.32 6.90
CA THR A 363 2.55 -9.71 7.22
C THR A 363 4.07 -9.96 7.20
N ASP A 364 4.82 -9.37 6.27
CA ASP A 364 6.28 -9.46 6.24
C ASP A 364 6.94 -8.59 7.32
N LYS A 365 6.54 -7.33 7.44
CA LYS A 365 7.00 -6.35 8.45
C LYS A 365 6.99 -6.93 9.87
N LEU A 366 5.91 -7.65 10.17
CA LEU A 366 5.56 -8.19 11.48
C LEU A 366 6.15 -9.59 11.76
N LYS A 367 6.91 -10.19 10.83
CA LYS A 367 7.66 -11.42 11.15
C LYS A 367 8.70 -11.14 12.25
N ARG A 368 8.98 -12.16 13.04
CA ARG A 368 9.86 -12.08 14.22
C ARG A 368 11.22 -12.71 13.97
N GLY A 369 12.19 -12.33 14.79
CA GLY A 369 13.51 -12.94 14.79
C GLY A 369 14.17 -12.92 13.41
N THR A 370 14.79 -14.05 13.04
CA THR A 370 15.45 -14.22 11.74
C THR A 370 14.48 -14.43 10.57
N GLU A 371 13.19 -14.63 10.83
CA GLU A 371 12.16 -14.73 9.78
C GLU A 371 11.79 -13.35 9.21
N ARG A 372 12.12 -12.26 9.93
CA ARG A 372 11.83 -10.89 9.49
C ARG A 372 12.68 -10.54 8.26
N PRO A 373 12.06 -10.29 7.09
CA PRO A 373 12.79 -9.96 5.88
C PRO A 373 13.26 -8.51 5.90
N ALA A 374 14.39 -8.24 5.26
CA ALA A 374 14.82 -6.89 4.97
C ALA A 374 13.78 -6.19 4.07
N PHE A 375 13.47 -4.94 4.37
CA PHE A 375 12.60 -4.11 3.55
C PHE A 375 13.36 -3.60 2.33
N MET A 376 14.53 -3.02 2.55
CA MET A 376 15.46 -2.61 1.50
C MET A 376 16.90 -2.77 2.00
N THR A 377 17.87 -2.43 1.16
CA THR A 377 19.29 -2.46 1.52
C THR A 377 19.94 -1.11 1.21
N LEU A 378 20.87 -0.66 2.06
CA LEU A 378 21.60 0.60 1.87
C LEU A 378 23.09 0.37 2.07
N ALA A 379 23.91 0.93 1.19
CA ALA A 379 25.35 0.85 1.37
C ALA A 379 25.82 1.61 2.62
N PRO A 380 26.86 1.11 3.31
CA PRO A 380 27.50 1.82 4.41
C PRO A 380 28.15 3.12 3.91
N ASN A 381 28.38 4.05 4.84
CA ASN A 381 28.99 5.36 4.59
C ASN A 381 28.48 6.07 3.31
N SER A 382 27.16 6.05 3.09
CA SER A 382 26.54 6.59 1.87
C SER A 382 25.38 7.56 2.14
N ILE A 383 25.10 8.45 1.19
CA ILE A 383 23.82 9.14 1.03
C ILE A 383 23.13 8.52 -0.18
N THR A 384 21.99 7.87 0.05
CA THR A 384 21.16 7.27 -1.01
C THR A 384 19.96 8.16 -1.28
N LYS A 385 19.71 8.47 -2.55
CA LYS A 385 18.48 9.09 -3.00
C LYS A 385 17.43 8.01 -3.23
N VAL A 386 16.37 8.03 -2.43
CA VAL A 386 15.21 7.17 -2.57
C VAL A 386 14.04 8.03 -3.00
N ARG A 387 13.49 7.78 -4.19
CA ARG A 387 12.27 8.46 -4.63
C ARG A 387 11.06 7.68 -4.10
N VAL A 388 10.29 8.32 -3.23
CA VAL A 388 9.12 7.75 -2.59
C VAL A 388 7.89 8.05 -3.43
N TYR A 389 7.06 7.04 -3.67
CA TYR A 389 5.78 7.18 -4.37
C TYR A 389 4.64 6.70 -3.49
N ILE A 390 3.50 7.40 -3.50
CA ILE A 390 2.29 6.98 -2.80
C ILE A 390 1.10 7.08 -3.75
N TRP A 391 0.36 5.99 -3.91
CA TRP A 391 -0.85 5.92 -4.74
C TRP A 391 -1.87 4.95 -4.15
N ASN A 392 -3.08 4.94 -4.71
CA ASN A 392 -4.06 3.90 -4.44
C ASN A 392 -3.96 2.84 -5.54
N GLU A 393 -3.72 1.58 -5.18
CA GLU A 393 -3.60 0.48 -6.13
C GLU A 393 -4.95 0.18 -6.77
N GLY A 394 -5.03 0.35 -8.09
CA GLY A 394 -6.29 0.25 -8.84
C GLY A 394 -6.83 -1.16 -8.99
N GLN A 395 -6.00 -2.19 -8.79
CA GLN A 395 -6.41 -3.60 -8.86
C GLN A 395 -6.67 -4.22 -7.49
N ASP A 396 -6.51 -3.44 -6.42
CA ASP A 396 -6.79 -3.85 -5.06
C ASP A 396 -8.31 -3.96 -4.83
N VAL A 397 -8.74 -5.01 -4.13
CA VAL A 397 -10.17 -5.30 -3.91
C VAL A 397 -10.85 -4.27 -3.01
N ASP A 398 -10.09 -3.62 -2.12
CA ASP A 398 -10.58 -2.54 -1.27
C ASP A 398 -10.68 -1.21 -2.02
N ASN A 399 -10.19 -1.14 -3.28
CA ASN A 399 -10.32 0.04 -4.13
C ASN A 399 -11.64 0.00 -4.93
N TYR A 400 -12.76 0.07 -4.19
CA TYR A 400 -14.11 0.09 -4.75
C TYR A 400 -14.77 1.47 -4.66
N ASP A 401 -15.91 1.66 -5.32
CA ASP A 401 -16.54 2.98 -5.51
C ASP A 401 -16.75 3.80 -4.22
N PHE A 402 -17.10 3.15 -3.11
CA PHE A 402 -17.37 3.84 -1.83
C PHE A 402 -16.15 4.02 -0.94
N ALA A 403 -14.99 3.42 -1.27
CA ALA A 403 -13.74 3.68 -0.58
C ALA A 403 -13.34 5.17 -0.65
N SER A 404 -13.76 5.86 -1.72
CA SER A 404 -13.63 7.31 -1.92
C SER A 404 -14.15 8.18 -0.77
N ILE A 405 -15.09 7.67 0.02
CA ILE A 405 -15.68 8.38 1.17
C ILE A 405 -14.65 8.55 2.29
N GLY A 406 -13.67 7.64 2.37
CA GLY A 406 -12.72 7.52 3.47
C GLY A 406 -11.89 8.77 3.72
N LYS A 407 -11.66 9.59 2.68
CA LYS A 407 -10.98 10.90 2.64
C LYS A 407 -9.93 11.14 3.73
N ARG A 408 -8.72 11.48 3.33
CA ARG A 408 -7.56 11.79 4.19
C ARG A 408 -6.95 10.55 4.83
N ILE A 409 -5.80 10.14 4.30
CA ILE A 409 -5.00 9.06 4.86
C ILE A 409 -3.83 9.64 5.67
N SER A 410 -3.36 8.91 6.67
CA SER A 410 -2.09 9.17 7.33
C SER A 410 -1.15 8.02 6.99
N VAL A 411 0.06 8.36 6.56
CA VAL A 411 1.11 7.42 6.17
C VAL A 411 2.29 7.63 7.11
N LYS A 412 2.50 6.69 8.01
CA LYS A 412 3.65 6.69 8.91
C LYS A 412 4.56 5.52 8.55
N PHE A 413 5.84 5.78 8.36
CA PHE A 413 6.81 4.69 8.21
C PHE A 413 8.15 5.03 8.85
N GLY A 414 8.84 4.03 9.35
CA GLY A 414 10.16 4.21 9.91
C GLY A 414 11.11 3.11 9.52
N PHE A 415 12.41 3.40 9.56
CA PHE A 415 13.45 2.43 9.24
C PHE A 415 14.35 2.12 10.43
N THR A 416 14.72 0.84 10.55
CA THR A 416 15.71 0.37 11.52
C THR A 416 16.70 -0.57 10.86
N LYS A 417 17.91 -0.64 11.39
CA LYS A 417 18.91 -1.66 11.04
C LYS A 417 18.75 -2.94 11.85
N GLN A 418 17.96 -2.89 12.91
CA GLN A 418 17.74 -4.01 13.80
C GLN A 418 16.74 -4.98 13.19
N GLN A 419 17.22 -6.18 12.86
CA GLN A 419 16.33 -7.27 12.47
C GLN A 419 15.46 -7.71 13.64
N LEU A 420 16.09 -7.86 14.81
CA LEU A 420 15.48 -8.32 16.05
C LEU A 420 14.85 -7.15 16.82
N THR A 421 13.74 -7.43 17.48
CA THR A 421 13.11 -6.56 18.47
C THR A 421 13.49 -7.02 19.88
N GLU A 422 13.28 -6.16 20.89
CA GLU A 422 13.54 -6.52 22.30
C GLU A 422 12.77 -7.78 22.73
N GLY A 423 11.53 -7.92 22.23
CA GLY A 423 10.67 -9.07 22.48
C GLY A 423 11.18 -10.38 21.86
N ASP A 424 12.01 -10.33 20.81
CA ASP A 424 12.54 -11.55 20.17
C ASP A 424 13.62 -12.25 21.02
N ILE A 425 14.24 -11.51 21.94
CA ILE A 425 15.38 -11.99 22.74
C ILE A 425 15.08 -11.98 24.25
N GLY A 426 13.86 -11.61 24.65
CA GLY A 426 13.49 -11.46 26.07
C GLY A 426 14.35 -10.43 26.79
N TYR A 427 14.69 -9.32 26.12
CA TYR A 427 15.56 -8.29 26.68
C TYR A 427 14.82 -7.43 27.70
N GLU A 428 15.08 -7.66 28.99
CA GLU A 428 14.66 -6.79 30.10
C GLU A 428 15.68 -5.66 30.30
N GLY A 429 15.91 -4.86 29.26
CA GLY A 429 16.84 -3.74 29.30
C GLY A 429 16.46 -2.66 30.32
N PRO A 430 17.39 -1.76 30.65
CA PRO A 430 17.05 -0.59 31.44
C PRO A 430 16.06 0.29 30.65
N ASN A 431 15.09 0.85 31.36
CA ASN A 431 14.04 1.69 30.78
C ASN A 431 14.68 2.82 29.93
N PRO A 432 14.20 3.10 28.70
CA PRO A 432 14.74 4.15 27.81
C PRO A 432 14.93 5.53 28.47
N ASN A 433 14.19 5.83 29.54
CA ASN A 433 14.31 7.08 30.28
C ASN A 433 15.32 7.05 31.45
N GLU A 434 16.03 5.93 31.67
CA GLU A 434 16.94 5.79 32.80
C GLU A 434 18.10 6.79 32.71
N GLY A 435 18.13 7.76 33.63
CA GLY A 435 19.17 8.81 33.71
C GLY A 435 18.78 10.20 33.21
N TYR A 436 17.60 10.37 32.60
CA TYR A 436 17.16 11.68 32.07
C TYR A 436 16.44 12.59 33.09
N GLY A 437 16.20 12.08 34.31
CA GLY A 437 15.55 12.82 35.40
C GLY A 437 14.03 12.98 35.24
N PRO A 438 13.31 13.42 36.29
CA PRO A 438 11.84 13.36 36.37
C PRO A 438 11.07 14.36 35.49
N GLY A 439 11.77 15.12 34.62
CA GLY A 439 11.18 16.14 33.76
C GLY A 439 11.38 15.90 32.26
N ALA A 440 11.98 14.79 31.87
CA ALA A 440 12.14 14.43 30.46
C ALA A 440 10.82 13.96 29.86
N GLU A 441 10.64 14.16 28.55
CA GLU A 441 9.54 13.55 27.82
C GLU A 441 9.68 12.03 27.88
N ASP A 442 8.56 11.36 28.15
CA ASP A 442 8.52 9.92 28.22
C ASP A 442 8.46 9.30 26.83
N LYS A 443 9.47 8.48 26.52
CA LYS A 443 9.62 7.77 25.25
C LYS A 443 9.53 6.26 25.38
N THR A 444 9.14 5.75 26.55
CA THR A 444 9.16 4.31 26.81
C THR A 444 7.84 3.70 26.39
N PRO A 445 7.83 2.75 25.44
CA PRO A 445 6.61 2.04 25.10
C PRO A 445 6.09 1.23 26.29
N PRO A 446 4.76 1.07 26.42
CA PRO A 446 4.18 0.13 27.36
C PRO A 446 4.60 -1.32 27.06
N ILE A 447 4.48 -2.21 28.03
CA ILE A 447 4.79 -3.64 27.87
C ILE A 447 3.49 -4.42 27.76
N ILE A 448 3.42 -5.38 26.82
CA ILE A 448 2.31 -6.34 26.68
C ILE A 448 2.85 -7.76 26.87
N VAL A 449 2.24 -8.51 27.78
CA VAL A 449 2.55 -9.92 28.05
C VAL A 449 1.35 -10.76 27.66
N LEU A 450 1.51 -11.79 26.83
CA LEU A 450 0.40 -12.65 26.38
C LEU A 450 0.15 -13.80 27.35
N ASN A 451 -1.12 -14.12 27.63
CA ASN A 451 -1.46 -15.36 28.34
C ASN A 451 -1.05 -16.55 27.48
N PRO A 452 -0.31 -17.55 27.97
CA PRO A 452 -0.04 -18.75 27.19
C PRO A 452 -1.33 -19.55 26.91
N ASP A 453 -1.29 -20.42 25.90
CA ASP A 453 -2.32 -21.44 25.69
C ASP A 453 -2.28 -22.51 26.80
N SER A 454 -3.17 -23.51 26.72
CA SER A 454 -3.22 -24.60 27.70
C SER A 454 -1.93 -25.44 27.77
N GLU A 455 -1.05 -25.32 26.79
CA GLU A 455 0.24 -26.03 26.71
C GLU A 455 1.42 -25.14 27.12
N GLY A 456 1.19 -23.87 27.47
CA GLY A 456 2.24 -22.93 27.86
C GLY A 456 2.82 -22.12 26.72
N ASN A 457 2.28 -22.21 25.50
CA ASN A 457 2.80 -21.54 24.32
C ASN A 457 2.06 -20.23 24.03
N THR A 458 2.77 -19.16 23.66
CA THR A 458 2.15 -17.91 23.23
C THR A 458 1.62 -17.99 21.79
N ASP A 459 2.27 -18.79 20.95
CA ASP A 459 1.82 -19.17 19.61
C ASP A 459 1.02 -20.47 19.70
N MET A 460 -0.05 -20.57 18.92
CA MET A 460 -1.02 -21.67 19.01
C MET A 460 -0.98 -22.55 17.75
N MET A 461 -1.14 -23.86 17.94
CA MET A 461 -1.38 -24.80 16.86
C MET A 461 -2.72 -25.49 17.08
N ILE A 462 -3.63 -25.39 16.11
CA ILE A 462 -4.97 -25.96 16.22
C ILE A 462 -5.31 -26.82 15.00
N PRO A 463 -6.01 -27.95 15.17
CA PRO A 463 -6.42 -28.77 14.03
C PRO A 463 -7.56 -28.11 13.26
N LEU A 464 -7.62 -28.40 11.96
CA LEU A 464 -8.71 -27.98 11.07
C LEU A 464 -10.09 -28.30 11.67
N GLY A 465 -10.96 -27.29 11.72
CA GLY A 465 -12.35 -27.35 12.19
C GLY A 465 -12.54 -27.24 13.71
N SER A 466 -11.46 -27.06 14.49
CA SER A 466 -11.56 -26.84 15.93
C SER A 466 -12.08 -25.43 16.28
N GLU A 467 -12.56 -25.25 17.51
CA GLU A 467 -12.88 -23.91 18.03
C GLU A 467 -11.58 -23.19 18.42
N PHE A 468 -11.47 -21.92 18.02
CA PHE A 468 -10.40 -21.04 18.45
C PHE A 468 -10.92 -20.12 19.56
N ASN A 469 -10.32 -20.21 20.74
CA ASN A 469 -10.54 -19.28 21.84
C ASN A 469 -9.22 -18.57 22.12
N ASP A 470 -9.21 -17.24 22.04
CA ASP A 470 -8.02 -16.44 22.29
C ASP A 470 -7.70 -16.36 23.81
N PRO A 471 -6.53 -16.84 24.28
CA PRO A 471 -6.11 -16.66 25.67
C PRO A 471 -5.97 -15.19 26.10
N GLY A 472 -5.82 -14.25 25.16
CA GLY A 472 -5.69 -12.82 25.44
C GLY A 472 -4.35 -12.41 26.06
N VAL A 473 -4.36 -11.30 26.79
CA VAL A 473 -3.20 -10.64 27.42
C VAL A 473 -3.16 -10.98 28.91
N GLU A 474 -1.98 -11.34 29.41
CA GLU A 474 -1.71 -11.57 30.85
C GLU A 474 -1.57 -10.25 31.58
N GLU A 475 -0.76 -9.32 31.08
CA GLU A 475 -0.61 -7.98 31.64
C GLU A 475 -0.29 -6.96 30.54
N ALA A 476 -0.78 -5.74 30.72
CA ALA A 476 -0.33 -4.56 29.99
C ALA A 476 -0.03 -3.44 31.01
N TYR A 477 1.17 -2.86 30.96
CA TYR A 477 1.55 -1.82 31.91
C TYR A 477 2.54 -0.83 31.31
N ASP A 478 2.47 0.39 31.82
CA ASP A 478 3.44 1.44 31.54
C ASP A 478 4.46 1.49 32.69
N VAL A 479 5.75 1.36 32.34
CA VAL A 479 6.87 1.33 33.28
C VAL A 479 7.28 2.71 33.80
N THR A 480 6.83 3.79 33.17
CA THR A 480 7.21 5.17 33.54
C THR A 480 6.09 5.87 34.32
N GLY A 481 4.84 5.53 34.03
CA GLY A 481 3.70 5.84 34.88
C GLY A 481 3.82 5.14 36.22
N HIS A 482 3.89 5.90 37.32
CA HIS A 482 3.81 5.34 38.67
C HIS A 482 2.53 5.82 39.35
N ASP A 483 1.84 4.93 40.05
CA ASP A 483 0.74 5.31 40.94
C ASP A 483 1.26 6.15 42.14
N ALA A 484 0.35 6.61 43.00
CA ALA A 484 0.73 7.42 44.17
C ALA A 484 1.63 6.67 45.16
N GLU A 485 1.70 5.34 45.05
CA GLU A 485 2.45 4.41 45.87
C GLU A 485 3.80 4.00 45.25
N GLY A 486 4.07 4.41 44.01
CA GLY A 486 5.32 4.10 43.30
C GLY A 486 5.33 2.74 42.60
N ASN A 487 4.18 2.16 42.29
CA ASN A 487 4.08 0.98 41.43
C ASN A 487 3.84 1.40 39.96
N PRO A 488 4.31 0.63 38.97
CA PRO A 488 3.96 0.85 37.57
C PRO A 488 2.44 0.91 37.37
N ILE A 489 1.97 1.87 36.57
CA ILE A 489 0.55 2.02 36.25
C ILE A 489 0.16 0.84 35.35
N LYS A 490 -0.68 -0.06 35.90
CA LYS A 490 -1.34 -1.09 35.11
C LYS A 490 -2.34 -0.44 34.16
N LEU A 491 -2.21 -0.74 32.87
CA LEU A 491 -3.17 -0.32 31.85
C LEU A 491 -4.35 -1.27 31.89
N ASN A 492 -5.57 -0.76 31.66
CA ASN A 492 -6.76 -1.58 31.81
C ASN A 492 -6.86 -2.53 30.61
N TYR A 493 -6.83 -3.84 30.87
CA TYR A 493 -7.11 -4.85 29.86
C TYR A 493 -8.25 -5.73 30.37
N ASN A 494 -9.32 -5.83 29.58
CA ASN A 494 -10.42 -6.72 29.86
C ASN A 494 -10.78 -7.47 28.58
N VAL A 495 -10.64 -8.79 28.59
CA VAL A 495 -10.85 -9.66 27.41
C VAL A 495 -12.34 -9.71 27.01
N GLU A 496 -13.25 -9.22 27.86
CA GLU A 496 -14.70 -9.33 27.67
C GLU A 496 -15.47 -7.99 27.61
N GLY A 497 -14.83 -6.83 27.41
CA GLY A 497 -15.55 -5.55 27.44
C GLY A 497 -14.95 -4.39 26.63
N ASP A 498 -15.84 -3.53 26.13
CA ASP A 498 -15.66 -2.34 25.27
C ASP A 498 -14.84 -1.18 25.91
N ASP A 499 -14.07 -1.45 26.97
CA ASP A 499 -13.32 -0.48 27.79
C ASP A 499 -11.91 -1.02 28.14
N SER A 500 -11.21 -1.56 27.13
CA SER A 500 -9.79 -1.97 27.23
C SER A 500 -8.89 -0.98 26.50
N ASP A 501 -7.78 -0.60 27.15
CA ASP A 501 -6.71 0.20 26.51
C ASP A 501 -5.95 -0.62 25.45
N VAL A 502 -5.97 -1.95 25.60
CA VAL A 502 -5.45 -2.90 24.61
C VAL A 502 -6.47 -3.11 23.50
N LYS A 503 -6.10 -2.80 22.27
CA LYS A 503 -6.86 -3.13 21.06
C LYS A 503 -6.42 -4.49 20.53
N ILE A 504 -7.39 -5.36 20.25
CA ILE A 504 -7.18 -6.70 19.70
C ILE A 504 -7.75 -6.74 18.28
N SER A 505 -6.97 -7.22 17.31
CA SER A 505 -7.40 -7.37 15.92
C SER A 505 -6.91 -8.66 15.28
N GLY A 506 -7.60 -9.12 14.24
CA GLY A 506 -7.32 -10.37 13.52
C GLY A 506 -8.42 -11.42 13.69
N VAL A 507 -8.56 -12.31 12.71
CA VAL A 507 -9.56 -13.38 12.69
C VAL A 507 -8.86 -14.71 12.33
N VAL A 508 -9.17 -15.76 13.08
CA VAL A 508 -8.68 -17.12 12.78
C VAL A 508 -9.78 -17.90 12.08
N ASN A 509 -9.53 -18.32 10.83
CA ASN A 509 -10.45 -19.21 10.12
C ASN A 509 -10.05 -20.67 10.34
N THR A 510 -10.70 -21.32 11.30
CA THR A 510 -10.38 -22.71 11.64
C THR A 510 -10.77 -23.72 10.55
N ASN A 511 -11.48 -23.31 9.49
CA ASN A 511 -11.89 -24.20 8.39
C ASN A 511 -10.89 -24.24 7.22
N HIS A 512 -9.81 -23.48 7.26
CA HIS A 512 -8.78 -23.50 6.23
C HIS A 512 -7.38 -23.66 6.84
N PRO A 513 -6.56 -24.64 6.40
CA PRO A 513 -5.19 -24.74 6.83
C PRO A 513 -4.41 -23.48 6.46
N GLY A 514 -3.59 -22.98 7.38
CA GLY A 514 -2.88 -21.71 7.20
C GLY A 514 -2.34 -21.18 8.52
N THR A 515 -1.57 -20.09 8.42
CA THR A 515 -1.09 -19.36 9.60
C THR A 515 -1.81 -18.03 9.68
N TYR A 516 -2.56 -17.85 10.76
CA TYR A 516 -3.34 -16.66 11.09
C TYR A 516 -2.61 -15.86 12.18
N ARG A 517 -2.99 -14.59 12.34
CA ARG A 517 -2.37 -13.69 13.30
C ARG A 517 -3.41 -12.92 14.09
N ILE A 518 -3.18 -12.81 15.39
CA ILE A 518 -3.90 -11.91 16.29
C ILE A 518 -2.90 -10.88 16.79
N THR A 519 -3.25 -9.60 16.65
CA THR A 519 -2.42 -8.45 17.04
C THR A 519 -3.02 -7.80 18.26
N TYR A 520 -2.17 -7.53 19.26
CA TYR A 520 -2.50 -6.79 20.47
C TYR A 520 -1.70 -5.48 20.44
N GLU A 521 -2.40 -4.37 20.56
CA GLU A 521 -1.86 -3.03 20.51
C GLU A 521 -2.24 -2.25 21.76
N VAL A 522 -1.30 -1.55 22.38
CA VAL A 522 -1.59 -0.61 23.46
C VAL A 522 -0.76 0.65 23.30
N ARG A 523 -1.38 1.80 23.62
CA ARG A 523 -0.71 3.11 23.66
C ARG A 523 -0.77 3.66 25.07
N ASP A 524 0.31 4.26 25.53
CA ASP A 524 0.32 5.00 26.79
C ASP A 524 -0.30 6.40 26.64
N ALA A 525 -0.35 7.15 27.74
CA ALA A 525 -0.89 8.51 27.78
C ALA A 525 -0.01 9.54 27.02
N LYS A 526 1.20 9.16 26.59
CA LYS A 526 2.16 9.99 25.87
C LYS A 526 2.23 9.63 24.39
N GLY A 527 1.49 8.61 23.97
CA GLY A 527 1.38 8.14 22.60
C GLY A 527 2.42 7.10 22.20
N ASN A 528 3.26 6.63 23.13
CA ASN A 528 4.20 5.55 22.84
C ASN A 528 3.42 4.26 22.61
N LEU A 529 3.81 3.51 21.58
CA LEU A 529 3.05 2.40 21.03
C LEU A 529 3.78 1.07 21.27
N ALA A 530 3.07 0.10 21.83
CA ALA A 530 3.53 -1.27 21.90
C ALA A 530 2.60 -2.21 21.13
N ARG A 531 3.21 -3.17 20.43
CA ARG A 531 2.51 -4.21 19.68
C ARG A 531 3.13 -5.56 19.97
N ILE A 532 2.29 -6.55 20.26
CA ILE A 532 2.68 -7.95 20.32
C ILE A 532 1.67 -8.77 19.51
N MET A 533 2.10 -9.91 18.97
CA MET A 533 1.24 -10.79 18.18
C MET A 533 1.29 -12.22 18.68
N ARG A 534 0.18 -12.92 18.45
CA ARG A 534 0.00 -14.36 18.58
C ARG A 534 -0.15 -14.97 17.19
N ARG A 535 0.71 -15.95 16.86
CA ARG A 535 0.58 -16.76 15.65
C ARG A 535 -0.38 -17.93 15.94
N VAL A 536 -1.32 -18.19 15.04
CA VAL A 536 -2.24 -19.34 15.14
C VAL A 536 -2.14 -20.18 13.87
N THR A 537 -1.54 -21.36 13.96
CA THR A 537 -1.41 -22.27 12.81
C THR A 537 -2.53 -23.29 12.83
N VAL A 538 -3.41 -23.22 11.82
CA VAL A 538 -4.42 -24.25 11.54
C VAL A 538 -3.79 -25.29 10.63
N TYR A 539 -3.72 -26.54 11.07
CA TYR A 539 -3.14 -27.63 10.27
C TYR A 539 -4.17 -28.72 9.97
N ASP A 540 -4.05 -29.37 8.80
CA ASP A 540 -4.85 -30.54 8.47
C ASP A 540 -4.16 -31.79 9.03
N PRO A 541 -4.72 -32.47 10.05
CA PRO A 541 -4.12 -33.67 10.62
C PRO A 541 -4.12 -34.87 9.65
N ASN A 542 -4.79 -34.77 8.49
CA ASN A 542 -4.88 -35.83 7.49
C ASN A 542 -3.93 -35.63 6.29
N GLN A 543 -3.15 -34.55 6.27
CA GLN A 543 -2.07 -34.36 5.31
C GLN A 543 -0.74 -34.56 6.05
N GLU A 544 -0.11 -35.73 5.85
CA GLU A 544 1.31 -35.95 6.17
C GLU A 544 2.22 -35.27 5.15
#